data_AF-A0A0C9UTX5-F1
#
_entry.id   AF-A0A0C9UTX5-F1
#
_cell.length_a   1.000
_cell.length_b   1.000
_cell.length_c   1.000
_cell.angle_alpha   90.00
_cell.angle_beta   90.00
_cell.angle_gamma   90.00
#
_symmetry.space_group_name_H-M   'P 1'
#
loop_
_entity.id
_entity.type
_entity.pdbx_description
1 polymer ?
#
loop_
_entity_poly.entity_id
_entity_poly.type
_entity_poly.pdbx_seq_one_letter_code
_entity_poly.pdbx_strand_id
1 'polypeptide(L)'
;MVKWANATVRPIRSFKDPSLTTGVFFLELLDAMQLGIVDFSMVSNIDESGDCEERRQNAKLAISIARKMNALIFFVPRGIIDVRPVWSSHSSAA
;
A
#
# COMPACT_ATOMS: atom_id res chain seq x y z
N MET A 1 1.06 -5.72 15.97
CA MET A 1 0.96 -5.76 14.49
C MET A 1 2.06 -4.97 13.82
N VAL A 2 2.18 -3.65 14.01
CA VAL A 2 3.24 -2.83 13.38
C VAL A 2 4.66 -3.35 13.66
N LYS A 3 4.96 -3.79 14.90
CA LYS A 3 6.28 -4.37 15.23
C LYS A 3 6.61 -5.66 14.45
N TRP A 4 5.63 -6.49 14.13
CA TRP A 4 5.85 -7.71 13.33
C TRP A 4 6.01 -7.34 11.85
N ALA A 5 5.15 -6.46 11.33
CA ALA A 5 5.28 -5.96 9.96
C ALA A 5 6.65 -5.30 9.73
N ASN A 6 7.11 -4.46 10.65
CA ASN A 6 8.43 -3.81 10.56
C ASN A 6 9.61 -4.77 10.74
N ALA A 7 9.40 -5.96 11.31
CA ALA A 7 10.43 -7.00 11.40
C ALA A 7 10.49 -7.85 10.12
N THR A 8 9.39 -7.88 9.37
CA THR A 8 9.20 -8.69 8.17
C THR A 8 9.44 -7.91 6.87
N VAL A 9 9.14 -6.60 6.86
CA VAL A 9 9.28 -5.68 5.73
C VAL A 9 9.79 -4.30 6.19
N ARG A 10 9.83 -3.31 5.29
CA ARG A 10 10.30 -1.94 5.59
C ARG A 10 9.55 -1.35 6.81
N PRO A 11 10.27 -0.71 7.75
CA PRO A 11 9.67 -0.20 8.95
C PRO A 11 8.78 1.02 8.66
N ILE A 12 7.49 0.91 8.95
CA ILE A 12 6.56 2.05 8.94
C ILE A 12 6.43 2.64 10.35
N ARG A 13 6.34 3.97 10.42
CA ARG A 13 6.16 4.68 11.71
C ARG A 13 4.72 4.62 12.20
N SER A 14 3.76 4.60 11.26
CA SER A 14 2.32 4.61 11.53
C SER A 14 1.54 4.11 10.31
N PHE A 15 0.28 3.71 10.51
CA PHE A 15 -0.65 3.39 9.41
C PHE A 15 -1.07 4.62 8.58
N LYS A 16 -0.62 5.81 8.96
CA LYS A 16 -0.83 7.08 8.23
C LYS A 16 0.41 7.53 7.46
N ASP A 17 1.40 6.67 7.31
CA ASP A 17 2.64 7.00 6.62
C ASP A 17 2.36 7.21 5.11
N PRO A 18 2.79 8.34 4.53
CA PRO A 18 2.56 8.62 3.11
C PRO A 18 3.22 7.60 2.18
N SER A 19 4.27 6.90 2.64
CA SER A 19 4.92 5.84 1.86
C SER A 19 3.99 4.65 1.59
N LEU A 20 2.92 4.47 2.38
CA LEU A 20 1.90 3.45 2.15
C LEU A 20 1.08 3.70 0.88
N THR A 21 1.01 4.96 0.42
CA THR A 21 0.24 5.35 -0.79
C THR A 21 0.81 4.75 -2.07
N THR A 22 2.08 4.34 -2.05
CA THR A 22 2.79 3.73 -3.19
C THR A 22 2.28 2.32 -3.53
N GLY A 23 1.62 1.65 -2.57
CA GLY A 23 1.20 0.25 -2.70
C GLY A 23 2.32 -0.79 -2.57
N VAL A 24 3.60 -0.36 -2.64
CA VAL A 24 4.77 -1.25 -2.62
C VAL A 24 4.89 -1.98 -1.28
N PHE A 25 4.64 -1.28 -0.16
CA PHE A 25 4.65 -1.89 1.17
C PHE A 25 3.69 -3.09 1.30
N PHE A 26 2.48 -2.98 0.73
CA PHE A 26 1.50 -4.06 0.78
C PHE A 26 1.93 -5.26 -0.05
N LEU A 27 2.59 -5.01 -1.18
CA LEU A 27 3.14 -6.07 -2.04
C LEU A 27 4.29 -6.79 -1.33
N GLU A 28 5.25 -6.06 -0.76
CA GLU A 28 6.32 -6.66 0.06
C GLU A 28 5.76 -7.48 1.22
N LEU A 29 4.70 -6.99 1.88
CA LEU A 29 4.06 -7.71 2.99
C LEU A 29 3.39 -9.01 2.52
N LEU A 30 2.72 -9.01 1.37
CA LEU A 30 2.10 -10.20 0.79
C LEU A 30 3.16 -11.23 0.37
N ASP A 31 4.26 -10.78 -0.21
CA ASP A 31 5.37 -11.67 -0.56
C ASP A 31 6.03 -12.28 0.68
N ALA A 32 6.16 -11.51 1.76
CA ALA A 32 6.69 -12.03 3.00
C ALA A 32 5.74 -13.03 3.71
N MET A 33 4.44 -12.98 3.43
CA MET A 33 3.49 -14.00 3.87
C MET A 33 3.57 -15.28 3.03
N GLN A 34 3.81 -15.16 1.72
CA GLN A 34 4.01 -16.28 0.83
C GLN A 34 5.08 -15.94 -0.21
N LEU A 35 6.30 -16.42 0.03
CA LEU A 35 7.47 -16.13 -0.79
C LEU A 35 7.22 -16.49 -2.27
N GLY A 36 7.47 -15.53 -3.16
CA GLY A 36 7.35 -15.71 -4.60
C GLY A 36 5.92 -15.57 -5.14
N ILE A 37 4.97 -15.09 -4.32
CA ILE A 37 3.61 -14.81 -4.81
C ILE A 37 3.54 -13.48 -5.57
N VAL A 38 4.44 -12.55 -5.27
CA VAL A 38 4.54 -11.27 -5.95
C VAL A 38 5.61 -11.33 -7.02
N ASP A 39 5.23 -11.04 -8.25
CA ASP A 39 6.18 -10.78 -9.32
C ASP A 39 6.61 -9.31 -9.26
N PHE A 40 7.77 -9.05 -8.64
CA PHE A 40 8.32 -7.70 -8.51
C PHE A 40 8.70 -7.06 -9.86
N SER A 41 8.75 -7.80 -10.97
CA SER A 41 8.91 -7.21 -12.30
C SER A 41 7.69 -6.40 -12.76
N MET A 42 6.51 -6.70 -12.18
CA MET A 42 5.26 -5.99 -12.43
C MET A 42 5.01 -4.82 -11.45
N VAL A 43 5.93 -4.58 -10.52
CA VAL A 43 5.80 -3.57 -9.48
C VAL A 43 6.52 -2.30 -9.90
N SER A 44 5.79 -1.19 -9.95
CA SER A 44 6.41 0.11 -10.19
C SER A 44 7.07 0.58 -8.90
N ASN A 45 8.41 0.66 -8.89
CA ASN A 45 9.19 1.20 -7.78
C ASN A 45 9.11 2.73 -7.79
N ILE A 46 8.09 3.24 -7.12
CA ILE A 46 7.76 4.67 -7.10
C ILE A 46 7.86 5.22 -5.68
N ASP A 47 8.23 6.48 -5.59
CA ASP A 47 8.26 7.23 -4.34
C ASP A 47 6.91 7.90 -4.04
N GLU A 48 6.77 8.59 -2.91
CA GLU A 48 5.53 9.26 -2.50
C GLU A 48 5.09 10.40 -3.43
N SER A 49 5.97 10.82 -4.34
CA SER A 49 5.70 11.79 -5.41
C SER A 49 5.49 11.15 -6.79
N GLY A 50 5.51 9.81 -6.90
CA GLY A 50 5.35 9.08 -8.16
C GLY A 50 3.95 9.22 -8.79
N ASP A 51 3.79 8.79 -10.04
CA ASP A 51 2.54 9.00 -10.78
C ASP A 51 1.34 8.30 -10.11
N CYS A 52 0.19 8.94 -10.13
CA CYS A 52 -1.05 8.42 -9.55
C CYS A 52 -1.49 7.12 -10.24
N GLU A 53 -1.26 6.99 -11.55
CA GLU A 53 -1.62 5.77 -12.27
C GLU A 53 -0.72 4.58 -11.89
N GLU A 54 0.57 4.80 -11.64
CA GLU A 54 1.48 3.76 -11.16
C GLU A 54 1.10 3.28 -9.74
N ARG A 55 0.75 4.21 -8.83
CA ARG A 55 0.20 3.85 -7.50
C ARG A 55 -1.07 3.02 -7.63
N ARG A 56 -1.92 3.37 -8.59
CA ARG A 56 -3.16 2.65 -8.86
C ARG A 56 -2.91 1.26 -9.41
N GLN A 57 -1.90 1.08 -10.26
CA GLN A 57 -1.49 -0.23 -10.76
C GLN A 57 -0.97 -1.11 -9.62
N ASN A 58 -0.07 -0.59 -8.77
CA ASN A 58 0.42 -1.31 -7.59
C ASN A 58 -0.73 -1.70 -6.65
N ALA A 59 -1.68 -0.80 -6.39
CA ALA A 59 -2.84 -1.08 -5.54
C ALA A 59 -3.76 -2.18 -6.12
N LYS A 60 -3.99 -2.16 -7.44
CA LYS A 60 -4.74 -3.23 -8.13
C LYS A 60 -4.02 -4.58 -8.02
N LEU A 61 -2.70 -4.58 -8.21
CA LEU A 61 -1.87 -5.78 -8.10
C LEU A 61 -1.96 -6.36 -6.68
N ALA A 62 -1.80 -5.52 -5.65
CA ALA A 62 -1.87 -5.95 -4.25
C ALA A 62 -3.22 -6.61 -3.93
N ILE A 63 -4.33 -6.00 -4.36
CA ILE A 63 -5.68 -6.56 -4.15
C ILE A 63 -5.85 -7.88 -4.90
N SER A 64 -5.35 -7.98 -6.14
CA SER A 64 -5.42 -9.21 -6.94
C SER A 64 -4.69 -10.37 -6.25
N ILE A 65 -3.46 -10.14 -5.80
CA ILE A 65 -2.62 -11.13 -5.12
C ILE A 65 -3.24 -11.55 -3.79
N ALA A 66 -3.71 -10.60 -3.00
CA ALA A 66 -4.31 -10.94 -1.72
C ALA A 66 -5.64 -11.70 -1.88
N ARG A 67 -6.43 -11.44 -2.92
CA ARG A 67 -7.58 -12.29 -3.28
C ARG A 67 -7.14 -13.69 -3.74
N LYS A 68 -6.04 -13.79 -4.49
CA LYS A 68 -5.44 -15.08 -4.88
C LYS A 68 -4.99 -15.89 -3.65
N MET A 69 -4.56 -15.23 -2.58
CA MET A 69 -4.24 -15.84 -1.27
C MET A 69 -5.47 -16.15 -0.42
N ASN A 70 -6.68 -15.88 -0.91
CA ASN A 70 -7.91 -16.01 -0.14
C ASN A 70 -7.95 -15.13 1.12
N ALA A 71 -7.23 -13.99 1.10
CA ALA A 71 -7.24 -13.01 2.18
C ALA A 71 -8.52 -12.18 2.14
N LEU A 72 -9.14 -11.98 3.30
CA LEU A 72 -10.32 -11.14 3.46
C LEU A 72 -9.91 -9.67 3.44
N ILE A 73 -10.19 -8.96 2.34
CA ILE A 73 -9.89 -7.53 2.18
C ILE A 73 -11.18 -6.74 2.02
N PHE A 74 -11.36 -5.73 2.86
CA PHE A 74 -12.46 -4.76 2.79
C PHE A 74 -12.08 -3.46 2.07
N PHE A 75 -10.86 -3.37 1.52
CA PHE A 75 -10.36 -2.17 0.86
C PHE A 75 -10.77 -2.06 -0.61
N VAL A 76 -11.16 -0.85 -1.00
CA VAL A 76 -11.25 -0.40 -2.39
C VAL A 76 -9.87 0.14 -2.79
N PRO A 77 -9.39 -0.01 -4.05
CA PRO A 77 -8.07 0.49 -4.48
C PRO A 77 -7.82 1.97 -4.12
N ARG A 78 -8.87 2.80 -4.17
CA ARG A 78 -8.81 4.22 -3.79
C ARG A 78 -8.43 4.43 -2.32
N GLY A 79 -8.76 3.49 -1.43
CA GLY A 79 -8.38 3.56 -0.01
C GLY A 79 -6.90 3.25 0.25
N ILE A 80 -6.20 2.61 -0.69
CA ILE A 80 -4.74 2.40 -0.62
C ILE A 80 -4.01 3.67 -1.07
N ILE A 81 -4.50 4.31 -2.14
CA ILE A 81 -3.89 5.50 -2.73
C ILE A 81 -4.15 6.75 -1.87
N ASP A 82 -5.34 6.86 -1.30
CA ASP A 82 -5.83 8.03 -0.58
C ASP A 82 -5.77 7.77 0.94
N VAL A 83 -4.56 7.64 1.48
CA VAL A 83 -4.31 7.49 2.93
C VAL A 83 -4.61 8.83 3.60
N ARG A 84 -5.90 9.17 3.73
CA ARG A 84 -6.34 10.46 4.26
C ARG A 84 -5.93 10.61 5.72
N PRO A 85 -5.11 11.62 6.10
CA PRO A 85 -5.22 12.16 7.44
C PRO A 85 -6.58 12.85 7.54
N VAL A 86 -7.41 12.42 8.49
CA VAL A 86 -8.81 12.84 8.72
C VAL A 86 -9.04 14.37 8.82
N TRP A 87 -8.01 15.22 8.80
CA TRP A 87 -8.09 16.62 9.23
C TRP A 87 -7.59 17.70 8.27
N SER A 88 -7.04 17.38 7.09
CA SER A 88 -6.41 18.42 6.23
C SER A 88 -7.35 19.18 5.28
N SER A 89 -8.68 19.07 5.41
CA SER A 89 -9.64 19.74 4.51
C SER A 89 -10.58 20.78 5.16
N HIS A 90 -10.29 21.25 6.38
CA HIS A 90 -10.98 22.42 6.96
C HIS A 90 -10.02 23.58 7.23
N SER A 91 -9.38 24.13 6.19
CA SER A 91 -8.78 25.47 6.28
C SER A 91 -8.43 26.02 4.90
N SER A 92 -9.44 26.42 4.13
CA SER A 92 -9.31 27.49 3.12
C SER A 92 -10.69 27.92 2.64
N ALA A 93 -11.44 28.58 3.52
CA ALA A 93 -12.56 29.42 3.15
C ALA A 93 -12.48 30.67 4.03
N ALA A 94 -11.64 31.61 3.60
CA ALA A 94 -11.58 33.00 4.04
C ALA A 94 -11.21 33.84 2.82
#